data_AF-A0A1M5W138-F1
#
_entry.id   AF-A0A1M5W138-F1
#
_cell.length_a   1.000
_cell.length_b   1.000
_cell.length_c   1.000
_cell.angle_alpha   90.00
_cell.angle_beta   90.00
_cell.angle_gamma   90.00
#
_symmetry.space_group_name_H-M   'P 1'
#
loop_
_entity.id
_entity.type
_entity.pdbx_description
1 polymer ?
#
loop_
_entity_poly.entity_id
_entity_poly.type
_entity_poly.pdbx_seq_one_letter_code
_entity_poly.pdbx_strand_id
1 'polypeptide(L)'
;MNPKPVLISILIYLPSVLLAVFYVPTALDKLLDPNQTGKIVQSSAVMLTAGVFILTGLTLFYYHKTMLWGVTMLSLYMLPVIGIHLYKGKPAEVLMLILMSTLFAAYLRKPEVFAKN
;
A
#
# COMPACT_ATOMS: atom_id res chain seq x y z
N MET A 1 -14.69 -15.63 -25.41
CA MET A 1 -14.30 -14.30 -25.91
C MET A 1 -12.89 -14.00 -25.43
N ASN A 2 -11.93 -13.82 -26.33
CA ASN A 2 -10.58 -13.36 -25.96
C ASN A 2 -10.73 -11.90 -25.49
N PRO A 3 -10.44 -11.56 -24.22
CA PRO A 3 -10.49 -10.17 -23.81
C PRO A 3 -9.49 -9.37 -24.66
N LYS A 4 -9.93 -8.24 -25.21
CA LYS A 4 -9.06 -7.36 -26.01
C LYS A 4 -7.81 -7.05 -25.17
N PRO A 5 -6.59 -7.06 -25.75
CA PRO A 5 -5.33 -6.95 -25.01
C PRO A 5 -5.28 -5.73 -24.06
N VAL A 6 -5.95 -4.64 -24.46
CA VAL A 6 -6.09 -3.42 -23.65
C VAL A 6 -6.86 -3.64 -22.34
N LEU A 7 -7.97 -4.40 -22.38
CA LEU A 7 -8.79 -4.67 -21.19
C LEU A 7 -8.00 -5.46 -20.14
N ILE A 8 -7.21 -6.44 -20.59
CA ILE A 8 -6.34 -7.24 -19.73
C ILE A 8 -5.29 -6.34 -19.06
N SER A 9 -4.63 -5.49 -19.84
CA SER A 9 -3.65 -4.54 -19.28
C SER A 9 -4.28 -3.62 -18.23
N ILE A 10 -5.47 -3.07 -18.49
CA ILE A 10 -6.18 -2.23 -17.51
C ILE A 10 -6.41 -3.01 -16.20
N LEU A 11 -6.91 -4.24 -16.29
CA LEU A 11 -7.20 -5.07 -15.11
C LEU A 11 -5.94 -5.42 -14.31
N ILE A 12 -4.80 -5.66 -14.97
CA ILE A 12 -3.51 -5.92 -14.32
C ILE A 12 -3.03 -4.72 -13.50
N TYR A 13 -3.21 -3.50 -14.01
CA TYR A 13 -2.72 -2.28 -13.37
C TYR A 13 -3.73 -1.60 -12.44
N LEU A 14 -5.01 -1.98 -12.50
CA LEU A 14 -6.07 -1.41 -11.64
C LEU A 14 -5.72 -1.45 -10.15
N PRO A 15 -5.20 -2.56 -9.57
CA PRO A 15 -4.78 -2.58 -8.18
C PRO A 15 -3.70 -1.53 -7.90
N SER A 16 -2.72 -1.36 -8.80
CA SER A 16 -1.64 -0.39 -8.61
C SER A 16 -2.18 1.04 -8.51
N VAL A 17 -3.10 1.41 -9.41
CA VAL A 17 -3.75 2.73 -9.39
C VAL A 17 -4.44 2.99 -8.06
N LEU A 18 -5.21 2.02 -7.55
CA LEU A 18 -5.87 2.13 -6.25
C LEU A 18 -4.87 2.36 -5.10
N LEU A 19 -3.70 1.72 -5.14
CA LEU A 19 -2.66 1.93 -4.13
C LEU A 19 -2.10 3.36 -4.17
N ALA A 20 -1.94 3.97 -5.35
CA ALA A 20 -1.50 5.37 -5.41
C ALA A 20 -2.56 6.31 -4.84
N VAL A 21 -3.83 6.10 -5.21
CA VAL A 21 -4.96 6.89 -4.69
C VAL A 21 -5.08 6.78 -3.17
N PHE A 22 -4.72 5.64 -2.58
CA PHE A 22 -4.76 5.45 -1.14
C PHE A 22 -3.49 5.96 -0.43
N TYR A 23 -2.32 5.51 -0.84
CA TYR A 23 -1.06 5.75 -0.11
C TYR A 23 -0.53 7.16 -0.27
N VAL A 24 -0.72 7.81 -1.42
CA VAL A 24 -0.25 9.20 -1.62
C VAL A 24 -0.91 10.15 -0.62
N PRO A 25 -2.25 10.29 -0.54
CA PRO A 25 -2.86 11.15 0.46
C PRO A 25 -2.57 10.68 1.88
N THR A 26 -2.50 9.37 2.12
CA THR A 26 -2.16 8.82 3.45
C THR A 26 -0.76 9.20 3.92
N ALA A 27 0.19 9.35 3.01
CA ALA A 27 1.54 9.79 3.31
C ALA A 27 1.59 11.31 3.46
N LEU A 28 0.95 12.04 2.54
CA LEU A 28 0.89 13.51 2.60
C LEU A 28 0.23 14.00 3.89
N ASP A 29 -0.87 13.37 4.34
CA ASP A 29 -1.52 13.65 5.62
C ASP A 29 -0.52 13.60 6.79
N LYS A 30 0.34 12.58 6.83
CA LYS A 30 1.33 12.42 7.90
C LYS A 30 2.50 13.40 7.81
N LEU A 31 2.82 13.87 6.61
CA LEU A 31 3.94 14.79 6.36
C LEU A 31 3.53 16.25 6.57
N LEU A 32 2.32 16.61 6.15
CA LEU A 32 1.79 17.97 6.20
C LEU A 32 1.11 18.28 7.53
N ASP A 33 0.56 17.26 8.21
CA ASP A 33 -0.03 17.39 9.54
C ASP A 33 0.52 16.31 10.50
N PRO A 34 1.78 16.44 10.98
CA PRO A 34 2.39 15.45 11.85
C PRO A 34 1.97 15.55 13.32
N ASN A 35 1.24 16.59 13.73
CA ASN A 35 0.91 16.85 15.14
C ASN A 35 -0.48 16.33 15.54
N GLN A 36 -0.92 15.22 14.96
CA GLN A 36 -2.27 14.71 15.14
C GLN A 36 -2.51 14.19 16.57
N THR A 37 -3.48 14.79 17.24
CA THR A 37 -3.91 14.44 18.60
C THR A 37 -4.98 13.32 18.59
N GLY A 38 -5.10 12.55 19.67
CA GLY A 38 -6.10 11.47 19.79
C GLY A 38 -5.75 10.15 19.08
N LYS A 39 -4.56 10.04 18.46
CA LYS A 39 -4.02 8.77 17.94
C LYS A 39 -3.37 7.94 19.05
N ILE A 40 -3.16 6.62 18.81
CA ILE A 40 -2.42 5.76 19.77
C ILE A 40 -0.96 6.21 19.84
N VAL A 41 -0.40 6.54 18.68
CA VAL A 41 0.95 7.07 18.54
C VAL A 41 0.82 8.57 18.30
N GLN A 42 1.10 9.36 19.34
CA GLN A 42 1.09 10.82 19.30
C GLN A 42 2.52 11.34 19.28
N SER A 43 3.24 11.05 18.19
CA SER A 43 4.61 11.50 18.00
C SER A 43 4.78 11.99 16.57
N SER A 44 5.08 13.28 16.44
CA SER A 44 5.34 13.93 15.15
C SER A 44 6.50 13.26 14.42
N ALA A 45 7.53 12.81 15.15
CA ALA A 45 8.64 12.05 14.59
C ALA A 45 8.18 10.72 13.98
N VAL A 46 7.29 9.98 14.66
CA VAL A 46 6.77 8.71 14.12
C VAL A 46 5.85 8.96 12.92
N MET A 47 5.04 10.01 12.96
CA MET A 47 4.17 10.39 11.84
C MET A 47 4.98 10.75 10.59
N LEU A 48 5.97 11.63 10.71
CA LEU A 48 6.87 12.00 9.62
C LEU A 48 7.59 10.78 9.06
N THR A 49 8.14 9.93 9.93
CA THR A 49 8.84 8.71 9.53
C THR A 49 7.91 7.77 8.78
N ALA A 50 6.68 7.58 9.25
CA ALA A 50 5.68 6.77 8.56
C ALA A 50 5.31 7.36 7.18
N GLY A 51 5.19 8.69 7.07
CA GLY A 51 4.95 9.36 5.78
C GLY A 51 6.07 9.10 4.77
N VAL A 52 7.33 9.31 5.16
CA VAL A 52 8.51 9.03 4.32
C VAL A 52 8.60 7.55 3.95
N PHE A 53 8.35 6.66 4.91
CA PHE A 53 8.36 5.21 4.72
C PHE A 53 7.33 4.77 3.67
N ILE A 54 6.11 5.30 3.72
CA ILE A 54 5.07 5.03 2.72
C ILE A 54 5.48 5.53 1.34
N LEU A 55 5.97 6.77 1.20
CA LEU A 55 6.39 7.30 -0.10
C LEU A 55 7.56 6.51 -0.70
N THR A 56 8.49 6.08 0.14
CA THR A 56 9.63 5.25 -0.28
C THR A 56 9.13 3.88 -0.74
N GLY A 57 8.28 3.22 0.05
CA GLY A 57 7.65 1.95 -0.31
C GLY A 57 6.85 2.05 -1.61
N LEU A 58 6.08 3.13 -1.78
CA LEU A 58 5.30 3.39 -2.99
C LEU A 58 6.21 3.61 -4.21
N THR A 59 7.27 4.40 -4.07
CA THR A 59 8.25 4.64 -5.14
C THR A 59 8.91 3.33 -5.58
N LEU A 60 9.36 2.51 -4.62
CA LEU A 60 9.94 1.20 -4.89
C LEU A 60 8.92 0.24 -5.53
N PHE A 61 7.66 0.30 -5.10
CA PHE A 61 6.57 -0.54 -5.63
C PHE A 61 6.28 -0.24 -7.12
N TYR A 62 6.39 1.03 -7.53
CA TYR A 62 6.20 1.44 -8.92
C TYR A 62 7.44 1.21 -9.79
N TYR A 63 8.63 1.17 -9.18
CA TYR A 63 9.85 0.87 -9.90
C TYR A 63 10.02 -0.64 -10.13
N HIS A 64 9.98 -1.06 -11.40
CA HIS A 64 9.94 -2.48 -11.79
C HIS A 64 11.01 -3.38 -11.13
N LYS A 65 12.23 -2.87 -10.93
CA LYS A 65 13.34 -3.64 -10.35
C LYS A 65 13.23 -3.82 -8.83
N THR A 66 12.53 -2.92 -8.14
CA THR A 66 12.44 -2.92 -6.66
C THR A 66 11.02 -3.14 -6.16
N MET A 67 10.11 -3.55 -7.04
CA MET A 67 8.70 -3.76 -6.73
C MET A 67 8.46 -4.58 -5.45
N LEU A 68 9.17 -5.70 -5.28
CA LEU A 68 9.02 -6.56 -4.11
C LEU A 68 9.43 -5.85 -2.80
N TRP A 69 10.47 -5.01 -2.83
CA TRP A 69 10.82 -4.18 -1.67
C TRP A 69 9.71 -3.19 -1.33
N GLY A 70 9.09 -2.58 -2.35
CA GLY A 70 7.93 -1.74 -2.17
C GLY A 70 6.74 -2.48 -1.56
N VAL A 71 6.42 -3.68 -2.05
CA VAL A 71 5.36 -4.55 -1.48
C VAL A 71 5.63 -4.86 -0.02
N THR A 72 6.86 -5.25 0.31
CA THR A 72 7.27 -5.57 1.69
C THR A 72 7.10 -4.36 2.59
N MET A 73 7.60 -3.18 2.20
CA MET A 73 7.47 -1.96 2.98
C MET A 73 6.00 -1.57 3.18
N LEU A 74 5.21 -1.51 2.11
CA LEU A 74 3.81 -1.13 2.19
C LEU A 74 3.00 -2.12 3.06
N SER A 75 3.30 -3.42 2.96
CA SER A 75 2.68 -4.44 3.81
C SER A 75 3.09 -4.31 5.28
N LEU A 76 4.38 -4.06 5.56
CA LEU A 76 4.90 -3.81 6.91
C LEU A 76 4.28 -2.57 7.55
N TYR A 77 3.95 -1.55 6.76
CA TYR A 77 3.20 -0.39 7.25
C TYR A 77 1.73 -0.74 7.51
N MET A 78 1.07 -1.49 6.63
CA MET A 78 -0.36 -1.77 6.74
C MET A 78 -0.73 -2.72 7.88
N LEU A 79 0.08 -3.74 8.16
CA LEU A 79 -0.18 -4.71 9.22
C LEU A 79 -0.43 -4.07 10.60
N PRO A 80 0.47 -3.21 11.15
CA PRO A 80 0.22 -2.54 12.42
C PRO A 80 -0.95 -1.55 12.33
N VAL A 81 -1.17 -0.90 11.19
CA VAL A 81 -2.32 0.03 11.00
C VAL A 81 -3.65 -0.71 11.09
N ILE A 82 -3.75 -1.89 10.49
CA ILE A 82 -4.90 -2.80 10.61
C ILE A 82 -5.07 -3.22 12.06
N GLY A 83 -3.99 -3.67 12.72
CA GLY A 83 -4.02 -4.07 14.13
C GLY A 83 -4.53 -2.95 15.04
N ILE A 84 -4.11 -1.71 14.82
CA ILE A 84 -4.60 -0.53 15.55
C ILE A 84 -6.09 -0.30 15.33
N HIS A 85 -6.60 -0.48 14.10
CA HIS A 85 -8.04 -0.32 13.82
C HIS A 85 -8.86 -1.39 14.54
N LEU A 86 -8.45 -2.66 14.43
CA LEU A 86 -9.10 -3.77 15.11
C LEU A 86 -9.10 -3.58 16.63
N TYR A 87 -7.96 -3.19 17.21
CA TYR A 87 -7.84 -2.91 18.65
C TYR A 87 -8.78 -1.77 19.11
N LYS A 88 -8.99 -0.75 18.28
CA LYS A 88 -9.92 0.35 18.56
C LYS A 88 -11.38 0.04 18.20
N GLY A 89 -11.69 -1.15 17.70
CA GLY A 89 -13.02 -1.48 17.19
C GLY A 89 -13.44 -0.63 15.98
N LYS A 90 -12.47 -0.09 15.23
CA LYS A 90 -12.72 0.67 14.00
C LYS A 90 -12.81 -0.27 12.79
N PRO A 91 -13.61 0.07 11.76
CA PRO A 91 -13.62 -0.66 10.49
C PRO A 91 -12.21 -0.83 9.93
N ALA A 92 -11.86 -2.05 9.54
CA ALA A 92 -10.53 -2.42 9.05
C ALA A 92 -10.59 -3.10 7.66
N GLU A 93 -11.79 -3.32 7.13
CA GLU A 93 -12.06 -4.04 5.89
C GLU A 93 -11.37 -3.38 4.70
N VAL A 94 -11.52 -2.05 4.58
CA VAL A 94 -10.85 -1.29 3.51
C VAL A 94 -9.33 -1.40 3.63
N LEU A 95 -8.78 -1.37 4.84
CA LEU A 95 -7.33 -1.49 5.07
C LEU A 95 -6.82 -2.89 4.68
N MET A 96 -7.59 -3.93 5.02
CA MET A 96 -7.29 -5.31 4.59
C MET A 96 -7.36 -5.44 3.06
N LEU A 97 -8.35 -4.80 2.41
CA LEU A 97 -8.44 -4.78 0.95
C LEU A 97 -7.26 -4.06 0.29
N ILE A 98 -6.76 -2.98 0.88
CA ILE A 98 -5.55 -2.30 0.39
C ILE A 98 -4.32 -3.20 0.54
N LEU A 99 -4.18 -3.90 1.67
CA LEU A 99 -3.09 -4.87 1.86
C LEU A 99 -3.17 -5.98 0.81
N MET A 100 -4.35 -6.57 0.61
CA MET A 100 -4.57 -7.59 -0.43
C MET A 100 -4.28 -7.04 -1.82
N SER A 101 -4.74 -5.83 -2.15
CA SER A 101 -4.47 -5.16 -3.42
C SER A 101 -2.97 -4.96 -3.64
N THR A 102 -2.20 -4.71 -2.58
CA THR A 102 -0.74 -4.59 -2.64
C THR A 102 -0.09 -5.90 -3.08
N LEU A 103 -0.52 -7.02 -2.51
CA LEU A 103 -0.04 -8.37 -2.86
C LEU A 103 -0.48 -8.78 -4.27
N PHE A 104 -1.76 -8.59 -4.60
CA PHE A 104 -2.31 -8.91 -5.92
C PHE A 104 -1.67 -8.08 -7.03
N ALA A 105 -1.39 -6.80 -6.80
CA ALA A 105 -0.70 -5.96 -7.78
C ALA A 105 0.72 -6.47 -8.08
N ALA A 106 1.39 -7.08 -7.11
CA ALA A 106 2.70 -7.70 -7.32
C ALA A 106 2.55 -9.00 -8.11
N TYR A 107 1.62 -9.87 -7.69
CA TYR A 107 1.34 -11.15 -8.33
C TYR A 107 0.94 -10.99 -9.80
N LEU A 108 0.05 -10.04 -10.12
CA LEU A 108 -0.42 -9.81 -11.49
C LEU A 108 0.64 -9.20 -12.41
N ARG A 109 1.55 -8.39 -11.88
CA ARG A 109 2.61 -7.72 -12.67
C ARG A 109 3.88 -8.56 -12.82
N LYS A 110 4.13 -9.50 -11.89
CA LYS A 110 5.27 -10.41 -11.88
C LYS A 110 4.88 -11.83 -11.42
N PRO A 111 4.02 -12.54 -12.15
CA PRO A 111 3.61 -13.89 -11.77
C PRO A 111 4.79 -14.86 -11.67
N GLU A 112 5.84 -14.67 -12.47
CA GLU A 112 7.06 -15.50 -12.50
C GLU A 112 7.84 -15.52 -11.18
N VAL A 113 7.63 -14.54 -10.30
CA VAL A 113 8.24 -14.53 -8.96
C VAL A 113 7.54 -15.53 -8.03
N PHE A 114 6.27 -15.84 -8.29
CA PHE A 114 5.40 -16.61 -7.40
C PHE A 114 5.02 -17.98 -7.96
N ALA A 115 4.91 -18.09 -9.28
CA ALA A 115 4.70 -19.35 -9.96
C ALA A 115 6.07 -20.00 -10.26
N LYS A 116 6.34 -21.13 -9.61
CA LYS A 116 7.46 -22.00 -9.98
C LYS A 116 7.13 -22.60 -11.36
N ASN A 117 7.99 -22.39 -12.35
CA ASN A 117 7.95 -23.16 -13.60
C ASN A 117 8.10 -24.66 -13.29
#